data_AF-B6A9P6-F1
#
_entry.id   AF-B6A9P6-F1
#
_cell.length_a   1.000
_cell.length_b   1.000
_cell.length_c   1.000
_cell.angle_alpha   90.00
_cell.angle_beta   90.00
_cell.angle_gamma   90.00
#
_symmetry.space_group_name_H-M   'P 1'
#
loop_
_entity.id
_entity.type
_entity.pdbx_description
1 polymer ?
#
loop_
_entity_poly.entity_id
_entity_poly.type
_entity_poly.pdbx_seq_one_letter_code
_entity_poly.pdbx_strand_id
1 'polypeptide(L)'
;MSKLKPQYQTFPLIRITLIGPYNSGKSTIADTFVNNQYTGGSCSSPLPQLYYRTIRLPPDGSEIGDPTSICVEIEDLPGINVSYLDEKFISHYFNMNRRDLSIPAKYKDILPFSIWDPPKVPMFAGQKYQALSQGRMGFILVFDINDSESLHSIEFLYQKFQNLIESTESFIKPVVFLCANKFDLNIEKSVVEKNIVQIENFASKMFVRLWKVSALTNKNINHMFRDMLYLIYANASLWQIDLRYLVSPYIIVIV
;
A
#
# COMPACT_ATOMS: atom_id res chain seq x y z
N MET A 1 -39.92 -0.37 10.65
CA MET A 1 -38.60 -0.62 10.03
C MET A 1 -37.51 0.02 10.90
N SER A 2 -36.88 -0.74 11.80
CA SER A 2 -35.70 -0.27 12.52
C SER A 2 -34.55 -0.14 11.53
N LYS A 3 -34.09 1.09 11.27
CA LYS A 3 -32.86 1.33 10.51
C LYS A 3 -31.73 0.57 11.21
N LEU A 4 -31.22 -0.50 10.59
CA LEU A 4 -30.01 -1.19 11.05
C LEU A 4 -28.91 -0.14 11.13
N LYS A 5 -28.40 0.12 12.34
CA LYS A 5 -27.23 0.98 12.52
C LYS A 5 -26.06 0.36 11.73
N PRO A 6 -25.29 1.14 10.97
CA PRO A 6 -24.10 0.61 10.31
C PRO A 6 -23.18 0.02 11.38
N GLN A 7 -22.91 -1.28 11.29
CA GLN A 7 -21.85 -1.91 12.07
C GLN A 7 -20.56 -1.67 11.30
N TYR A 8 -19.64 -0.89 11.87
CA TYR A 8 -18.34 -0.64 11.28
C TYR A 8 -17.41 -1.81 11.57
N GLN A 9 -16.47 -2.09 10.67
CA GLN A 9 -15.41 -3.07 10.90
C GLN A 9 -14.66 -2.70 12.19
N THR A 10 -14.58 -3.63 13.14
CA THR A 10 -13.92 -3.39 14.43
C THR A 10 -12.40 -3.38 14.36
N PHE A 11 -11.83 -3.70 13.20
CA PHE A 11 -10.40 -3.92 13.01
C PHE A 11 -9.93 -3.41 11.65
N PRO A 12 -9.22 -2.27 11.58
CA PRO A 12 -8.75 -1.69 10.33
C PRO A 12 -7.80 -2.63 9.57
N LEU A 13 -8.12 -2.87 8.29
CA LEU A 13 -7.25 -3.58 7.35
C LEU A 13 -6.71 -2.57 6.32
N ILE A 14 -5.44 -2.21 6.45
CA ILE A 14 -4.79 -1.21 5.60
C ILE A 14 -3.90 -1.89 4.57
N ARG A 15 -3.96 -1.47 3.30
CA ARG A 15 -3.06 -1.95 2.26
C ARG A 15 -2.06 -0.92 1.78
N ILE A 16 -0.80 -1.31 1.81
CA ILE A 16 0.35 -0.55 1.30
C ILE A 16 0.95 -1.31 0.12
N THR A 17 1.11 -0.63 -1.00
CA THR A 17 1.62 -1.20 -2.25
C THR A 17 3.05 -0.72 -2.48
N LEU A 18 3.98 -1.65 -2.60
CA LEU A 18 5.36 -1.38 -2.99
C LEU A 18 5.48 -1.51 -4.50
N ILE A 19 6.01 -0.47 -5.14
CA ILE A 19 6.13 -0.42 -6.60
C ILE A 19 7.44 0.25 -7.00
N GLY A 20 8.03 -0.21 -8.09
CA GLY A 20 9.27 0.35 -8.60
C GLY A 20 10.10 -0.65 -9.41
N PRO A 21 11.28 -0.22 -9.88
CA PRO A 21 12.11 -1.00 -10.80
C PRO A 21 12.57 -2.34 -10.25
N TYR A 22 13.14 -3.16 -11.12
CA TYR A 22 13.86 -4.36 -10.71
C TYR A 22 15.01 -3.97 -9.75
N ASN A 23 15.31 -4.84 -8.80
CA ASN A 23 16.42 -4.68 -7.84
C ASN A 23 16.35 -3.44 -6.93
N SER A 24 15.26 -2.66 -6.91
CA SER A 24 15.11 -1.53 -5.98
C SER A 24 14.97 -1.94 -4.50
N GLY A 25 14.75 -3.24 -4.24
CA GLY A 25 14.70 -3.82 -2.89
C GLY A 25 13.31 -3.80 -2.23
N LYS A 26 12.24 -3.74 -3.01
CA LYS A 26 10.84 -3.79 -2.54
C LYS A 26 10.55 -4.99 -1.64
N SER A 27 10.81 -6.20 -2.13
CA SER A 27 10.61 -7.44 -1.37
C SER A 27 11.41 -7.44 -0.08
N THR A 28 12.67 -7.00 -0.12
CA THR A 28 13.52 -6.89 1.07
C THR A 28 12.99 -5.88 2.08
N ILE A 29 12.42 -4.75 1.63
CA ILE A 29 11.76 -3.77 2.51
C ILE A 29 10.52 -4.41 3.18
N ALA A 30 9.70 -5.13 2.41
CA ALA A 30 8.53 -5.83 2.94
C ALA A 30 8.95 -6.88 3.99
N ASP A 31 9.92 -7.73 3.67
CA ASP A 31 10.43 -8.76 4.57
C ASP A 31 11.10 -8.18 5.82
N THR A 32 11.90 -7.12 5.67
CA THR A 32 12.53 -6.44 6.80
C THR A 32 11.48 -5.85 7.73
N PHE A 33 10.41 -5.29 7.17
CA PHE A 33 9.33 -4.76 7.98
C PHE A 33 8.49 -5.86 8.63
N VAL A 34 8.12 -6.92 7.92
CA VAL A 34 7.20 -7.95 8.43
C VAL A 34 7.91 -8.95 9.34
N ASN A 35 9.03 -9.46 8.87
CA ASN A 35 9.76 -10.57 9.50
C ASN A 35 10.95 -10.11 10.34
N ASN A 36 11.31 -8.81 10.29
CA ASN A 36 12.55 -8.30 10.89
C ASN A 36 13.79 -9.07 10.42
N GLN A 37 13.76 -9.53 9.16
CA GLN A 37 14.80 -10.32 8.54
C GLN A 37 15.22 -9.68 7.22
N TYR A 38 16.53 -9.60 7.01
CA TYR A 38 17.11 -9.27 5.73
C TYR A 38 17.35 -10.56 4.94
N THR A 39 16.55 -10.80 3.91
CA THR A 39 16.81 -11.86 2.94
C THR A 39 17.75 -11.28 1.87
N GLY A 40 19.04 -11.57 1.98
CA GLY A 40 20.10 -10.99 1.14
C GLY A 40 20.12 -11.37 -0.34
N GLY A 41 18.97 -11.75 -0.90
CA GLY A 41 18.78 -11.97 -2.32
C GLY A 41 17.93 -10.87 -2.94
N SER A 42 18.43 -10.25 -4.00
CA SER A 42 17.65 -9.43 -4.93
C SER A 42 16.75 -10.32 -5.78
N CYS A 43 15.89 -11.14 -5.16
CA CYS A 43 14.96 -11.98 -5.89
C CYS A 43 13.71 -11.16 -6.17
N SER A 44 13.76 -10.33 -7.21
CA SER A 44 12.55 -9.72 -7.76
C SER A 44 11.64 -10.86 -8.22
N SER A 45 10.63 -11.18 -7.42
CA SER A 45 9.60 -12.14 -7.82
C SER A 45 8.93 -11.61 -9.10
N PRO A 46 8.80 -12.44 -10.15
CA PRO A 46 8.08 -12.04 -11.36
C PRO A 46 6.57 -11.90 -11.12
N LEU A 47 6.09 -12.31 -9.94
CA LEU A 47 4.70 -12.33 -9.53
C LEU A 47 4.51 -11.51 -8.25
N PRO A 48 3.32 -10.88 -8.08
CA PRO A 48 3.02 -10.10 -6.89
C PRO A 48 2.98 -11.00 -5.64
N GLN A 49 3.44 -10.46 -4.51
CA GLN A 49 3.44 -11.12 -3.21
C GLN A 49 2.62 -10.32 -2.19
N LEU A 50 2.12 -11.01 -1.16
CA LEU A 50 1.36 -10.42 -0.08
C LEU A 50 1.99 -10.79 1.26
N TYR A 51 2.17 -9.78 2.11
CA TYR A 51 2.65 -9.94 3.47
C TYR A 51 1.65 -9.33 4.44
N TYR A 52 1.59 -9.85 5.66
CA TYR A 52 0.67 -9.37 6.69
C TYR A 52 1.41 -9.10 8.00
N ARG A 53 1.13 -7.96 8.62
CA ARG A 53 1.66 -7.62 9.95
C ARG A 53 0.61 -6.87 10.77
N THR A 54 0.41 -7.28 12.01
CA THR A 54 -0.40 -6.51 12.97
C THR A 54 0.47 -5.51 13.70
N ILE A 55 0.04 -4.25 13.75
CA ILE A 55 0.71 -3.15 14.44
C ILE A 55 -0.24 -2.48 15.40
N ARG A 56 0.30 -2.05 16.55
CA ARG A 56 -0.38 -1.14 17.47
C ARG A 56 0.11 0.27 17.23
N LEU A 57 -0.79 1.15 16.78
CA LEU A 57 -0.53 2.58 16.71
C LEU A 57 -0.84 3.20 18.08
N PRO A 58 0.14 3.82 18.76
CA PRO A 58 -0.18 4.61 19.94
C PRO A 58 -1.07 5.80 19.56
N PRO A 59 -1.88 6.30 20.50
CA PRO A 59 -2.68 7.50 20.30
C PRO A 59 -1.78 8.66 19.87
N ASP A 60 -2.33 9.58 19.07
CA ASP A 60 -1.64 10.83 18.79
C ASP A 60 -1.36 11.54 20.11
N GLY A 61 -0.18 12.17 20.23
CA GLY A 61 0.37 12.64 21.52
C GLY A 61 -0.49 13.64 22.32
N SER A 62 -1.64 14.04 21.80
CA SER A 62 -2.66 14.88 22.44
C SER A 62 -3.85 14.11 23.03
N GLU A 63 -3.99 12.79 22.79
CA GLU A 63 -5.14 12.00 23.20
C GLU A 63 -4.78 10.95 24.27
N ILE A 64 -5.51 10.95 25.39
CA ILE A 64 -5.53 9.84 26.35
C ILE A 64 -6.43 8.76 25.75
N GLY A 65 -5.82 7.73 25.15
CA GLY A 65 -6.56 6.65 24.50
C GLY A 65 -5.79 5.34 24.52
N ASP A 66 -6.49 4.25 24.22
CA ASP A 66 -5.86 2.94 24.03
C ASP A 66 -5.20 2.86 22.65
N PRO A 67 -4.05 2.18 22.52
CA PRO A 67 -3.41 1.98 21.23
C PRO A 67 -4.34 1.19 20.29
N THR A 68 -4.50 1.68 19.07
CA THR A 68 -5.33 1.03 18.06
C THR A 68 -4.56 -0.08 17.37
N SER A 69 -5.15 -1.28 17.29
CA SER A 69 -4.55 -2.40 16.55
C SER A 69 -5.02 -2.39 15.10
N ILE A 70 -4.08 -2.49 14.16
CA ILE A 70 -4.30 -2.44 12.71
C ILE A 70 -3.63 -3.66 12.09
N CYS A 71 -4.28 -4.31 11.12
CA CYS A 71 -3.60 -5.24 10.22
C CYS A 71 -3.18 -4.53 8.95
N VAL A 72 -1.91 -4.71 8.61
CA VAL A 72 -1.29 -4.15 7.43
C VAL A 72 -1.08 -5.28 6.44
N GLU A 73 -1.67 -5.14 5.26
CA GLU A 73 -1.40 -5.95 4.08
C GLU A 73 -0.39 -5.19 3.21
N ILE A 74 0.75 -5.82 2.95
CA ILE A 74 1.78 -5.26 2.06
C ILE A 74 1.73 -6.02 0.77
N GLU A 75 1.42 -5.31 -0.31
CA GLU A 75 1.49 -5.82 -1.66
C GLU A 75 2.85 -5.46 -2.25
N ASP A 76 3.69 -6.46 -2.49
CA ASP A 76 4.93 -6.30 -3.23
C ASP A 76 4.68 -6.62 -4.70
N LEU A 77 4.77 -5.60 -5.56
CA LEU A 77 4.58 -5.77 -7.00
C LEU A 77 5.89 -6.19 -7.69
N PRO A 78 5.80 -6.91 -8.83
CA PRO A 78 6.96 -7.23 -9.64
C PRO A 78 7.77 -5.99 -10.02
N GLY A 79 9.08 -6.19 -10.24
CA GLY A 79 9.94 -5.15 -10.81
C GLY A 79 9.40 -4.63 -12.14
N ILE A 80 9.47 -3.33 -12.34
CA ILE A 80 8.95 -2.68 -13.54
C ILE A 80 10.11 -2.24 -14.44
N ASN A 81 9.93 -2.41 -15.74
CA ASN A 81 10.77 -1.73 -16.73
C ASN A 81 9.98 -0.52 -17.29
N VAL A 82 10.66 0.61 -17.46
CA VAL A 82 10.08 1.85 -17.98
C VAL A 82 9.39 1.64 -19.33
N SER A 83 9.90 0.74 -20.17
CA SER A 83 9.29 0.40 -21.45
C SER A 83 7.87 -0.17 -21.35
N TYR A 84 7.49 -0.72 -20.19
CA TYR A 84 6.16 -1.28 -19.93
C TYR A 84 5.25 -0.33 -19.12
N LEU A 85 5.68 0.91 -18.85
CA LEU A 85 4.87 1.92 -18.16
C LEU A 85 3.89 2.60 -19.12
N ASP A 86 2.89 1.84 -19.58
CA ASP A 86 1.77 2.36 -20.34
C ASP A 86 0.57 2.71 -19.44
N GLU A 87 -0.44 3.38 -20.00
CA GLU A 87 -1.65 3.76 -19.25
C GLU A 87 -2.42 2.55 -18.70
N LYS A 88 -2.32 1.39 -19.36
CA LYS A 88 -2.95 0.14 -18.90
C LYS A 88 -2.26 -0.37 -17.63
N PHE A 89 -0.94 -0.34 -17.59
CA PHE A 89 -0.16 -0.68 -16.41
C PHE A 89 -0.53 0.23 -15.25
N ILE A 90 -0.52 1.54 -15.47
CA ILE A 90 -0.82 2.52 -14.42
C ILE A 90 -2.26 2.32 -13.91
N SER A 91 -3.23 2.24 -14.81
CA SER A 91 -4.65 2.04 -14.42
C SER A 91 -4.88 0.71 -13.71
N HIS A 92 -4.11 -0.34 -13.99
CA HIS A 92 -4.22 -1.63 -13.31
C HIS A 92 -3.62 -1.62 -11.90
N TYR A 93 -2.38 -1.14 -11.76
CA TYR A 93 -1.63 -1.21 -10.50
C TYR A 93 -1.90 -0.04 -9.55
N PHE A 94 -2.39 1.10 -10.05
CA PHE A 94 -2.84 2.22 -9.22
C PHE A 94 -4.35 2.27 -9.01
N ASN A 95 -5.08 1.25 -9.46
CA ASN A 95 -6.51 1.17 -9.24
C ASN A 95 -6.85 1.19 -7.73
N MET A 96 -7.69 2.13 -7.33
CA MET A 96 -8.21 2.29 -5.96
C MET A 96 -9.67 1.84 -5.81
N ASN A 97 -10.26 1.26 -6.85
CA ASN A 97 -11.65 0.80 -6.86
C ASN A 97 -11.90 -0.16 -5.70
N ARG A 98 -12.94 0.15 -4.93
CA ARG A 98 -13.47 -0.73 -3.89
C ARG A 98 -14.62 -1.54 -4.45
N ARG A 99 -14.85 -2.71 -3.86
CA ARG A 99 -16.00 -3.54 -4.19
C ARG A 99 -17.05 -3.32 -3.12
N ASP A 100 -18.31 -3.29 -3.49
CA ASP A 100 -19.37 -3.27 -2.48
C ASP A 100 -19.33 -4.60 -1.70
N LEU A 101 -19.10 -4.51 -0.39
CA LEU A 101 -19.21 -5.66 0.50
C LEU A 101 -20.66 -5.84 0.93
N SER A 102 -21.22 -6.96 0.52
CA SER A 102 -22.55 -7.37 0.93
C SER A 102 -22.44 -8.41 2.04
N ILE A 103 -23.12 -8.17 3.16
CA ILE A 103 -23.20 -9.16 4.23
C ILE A 103 -24.40 -10.06 3.94
N PRO A 104 -24.21 -11.38 3.77
CA PRO A 104 -25.32 -12.30 3.65
C PRO A 104 -26.15 -12.26 4.94
N ALA A 105 -27.48 -12.21 4.82
CA ALA A 105 -28.41 -12.09 5.96
C ALA A 105 -28.27 -13.20 7.04
N LYS A 106 -27.54 -14.28 6.72
CA LYS A 106 -27.25 -15.41 7.61
C LYS A 106 -26.24 -15.07 8.72
N TYR A 107 -25.40 -14.06 8.53
CA TYR A 107 -24.40 -13.66 9.52
C TYR A 107 -24.98 -12.60 10.47
N LYS A 108 -25.12 -12.97 11.77
CA LYS A 108 -25.55 -12.05 12.84
C LYS A 108 -24.39 -11.29 13.47
N ASP A 109 -23.22 -11.92 13.53
CA ASP A 109 -21.98 -11.34 14.05
C ASP A 109 -20.92 -11.36 12.96
N ILE A 110 -20.36 -10.19 12.66
CA ILE A 110 -19.28 -10.04 11.68
C ILE A 110 -17.97 -10.28 12.42
N LEU A 111 -17.44 -11.50 12.34
CA LEU A 111 -16.05 -11.73 12.74
C LEU A 111 -15.15 -10.90 11.81
N PRO A 112 -14.06 -10.28 12.33
CA PRO A 112 -13.28 -9.24 11.65
C PRO A 112 -12.70 -9.63 10.29
N PHE A 113 -12.66 -10.94 9.99
CA PHE A 113 -12.22 -11.47 8.70
C PHE A 113 -13.25 -12.31 7.92
N SER A 114 -14.42 -12.57 8.50
CA SER A 114 -15.43 -13.45 7.87
C SER A 114 -16.07 -12.88 6.61
N ILE A 115 -15.98 -11.55 6.42
CA ILE A 115 -16.53 -10.82 5.28
C ILE A 115 -15.58 -10.82 4.06
N TRP A 116 -14.35 -11.27 4.22
CA TRP A 116 -13.35 -11.24 3.15
C TRP A 116 -13.16 -12.61 2.53
N ASP A 117 -12.99 -12.61 1.21
CA ASP A 117 -12.47 -13.78 0.51
C ASP A 117 -11.00 -14.01 0.90
N PRO A 118 -10.55 -15.28 0.99
CA PRO A 118 -9.15 -15.57 1.20
C PRO A 118 -8.29 -15.00 0.06
N PRO A 119 -7.08 -14.48 0.37
CA PRO A 119 -6.18 -13.97 -0.65
C PRO A 119 -5.74 -15.09 -1.59
N LYS A 120 -5.50 -14.72 -2.86
CA LYS A 120 -4.99 -15.60 -3.91
C LYS A 120 -3.69 -15.01 -4.42
N VAL A 121 -2.58 -15.57 -3.95
CA VAL A 121 -1.23 -15.19 -4.40
C VAL A 121 -0.84 -16.15 -5.53
N PRO A 122 -0.54 -15.64 -6.74
CA PRO A 122 -0.17 -16.48 -7.86
C PRO A 122 1.22 -17.10 -7.64
N MET A 123 1.32 -18.41 -7.83
CA MET A 123 2.59 -19.14 -7.90
C MET A 123 3.12 -19.24 -9.34
N PHE A 124 2.23 -19.14 -10.33
CA PHE A 124 2.56 -19.19 -11.76
C PHE A 124 1.87 -18.06 -12.52
N ALA A 125 2.48 -17.64 -13.64
CA ALA A 125 1.90 -16.64 -14.53
C ALA A 125 0.50 -17.09 -15.02
N GLY A 126 -0.46 -16.17 -15.05
CA GLY A 126 -1.84 -16.44 -15.44
C GLY A 126 -2.77 -16.90 -14.30
N GLN A 127 -2.25 -17.21 -13.12
CA GLN A 127 -3.10 -17.45 -11.95
C GLN A 127 -3.74 -16.15 -11.45
N LYS A 128 -4.97 -16.27 -10.92
CA LYS A 128 -5.73 -15.13 -10.42
C LYS A 128 -5.07 -14.56 -9.17
N TYR A 129 -4.67 -13.29 -9.24
CA TYR A 129 -4.27 -12.50 -8.08
C TYR A 129 -5.49 -11.90 -7.37
N GLN A 130 -5.56 -12.02 -6.05
CA GLN A 130 -6.57 -11.39 -5.19
C GLN A 130 -5.95 -11.07 -3.83
N ALA A 131 -5.97 -9.80 -3.44
CA ALA A 131 -5.63 -9.39 -2.08
C ALA A 131 -6.82 -9.56 -1.13
N LEU A 132 -6.53 -9.51 0.17
CA LEU A 132 -7.54 -9.53 1.22
C LEU A 132 -8.27 -8.18 1.29
N SER A 133 -7.53 -7.07 1.28
CA SER A 133 -8.12 -5.74 1.36
C SER A 133 -8.75 -5.29 0.04
N GLN A 134 -9.65 -4.32 0.16
CA GLN A 134 -10.21 -3.60 -0.98
C GLN A 134 -9.61 -2.21 -1.13
N GLY A 135 -9.24 -1.88 -2.37
CA GLY A 135 -8.62 -0.61 -2.70
C GLY A 135 -7.18 -0.52 -2.17
N ARG A 136 -6.29 0.04 -2.98
CA ARG A 136 -4.95 0.41 -2.54
C ARG A 136 -5.03 1.74 -1.81
N MET A 137 -4.46 1.82 -0.60
CA MET A 137 -4.58 2.99 0.27
C MET A 137 -3.28 3.77 0.36
N GLY A 138 -2.16 3.05 0.38
CA GLY A 138 -0.81 3.60 0.38
C GLY A 138 0.03 3.08 -0.78
N PHE A 139 0.89 3.93 -1.33
CA PHE A 139 1.91 3.57 -2.31
C PHE A 139 3.29 4.01 -1.85
N ILE A 140 4.25 3.09 -1.85
CA ILE A 140 5.66 3.39 -1.64
C ILE A 140 6.39 3.13 -2.95
N LEU A 141 6.84 4.22 -3.59
CA LEU A 141 7.61 4.16 -4.82
C LEU A 141 9.09 3.95 -4.47
N VAL A 142 9.61 2.74 -4.67
CA VAL A 142 10.94 2.33 -4.24
C VAL A 142 11.93 2.34 -5.40
N PHE A 143 13.06 3.01 -5.22
CA PHE A 143 14.21 2.97 -6.12
C PHE A 143 15.51 2.72 -5.35
N ASP A 144 16.53 2.26 -6.07
CA ASP A 144 17.90 2.18 -5.56
C ASP A 144 18.60 3.53 -5.73
N ILE A 145 19.12 4.11 -4.65
CA ILE A 145 19.81 5.40 -4.71
C ILE A 145 21.14 5.34 -5.49
N ASN A 146 21.72 4.16 -5.63
CA ASN A 146 22.97 3.94 -6.37
C ASN A 146 22.73 3.76 -7.88
N ASP A 147 21.47 3.68 -8.32
CA ASP A 147 21.11 3.46 -9.72
C ASP A 147 20.30 4.65 -10.26
N SER A 148 20.94 5.42 -11.15
CA SER A 148 20.32 6.59 -11.78
C SER A 148 19.17 6.21 -12.72
N GLU A 149 19.18 5.02 -13.34
CA GLU A 149 18.05 4.55 -14.15
C GLU A 149 16.84 4.23 -13.27
N SER A 150 17.07 3.59 -12.11
CA SER A 150 16.01 3.33 -11.14
C SER A 150 15.38 4.62 -10.62
N LEU A 151 16.18 5.68 -10.44
CA LEU A 151 15.68 7.00 -10.03
C LEU A 151 14.79 7.62 -11.12
N HIS A 152 15.28 7.69 -12.36
CA HIS A 152 14.52 8.27 -13.48
C HIS A 152 13.19 7.53 -13.70
N SER A 153 13.22 6.21 -13.55
CA SER A 153 12.03 5.35 -13.63
C SER A 153 10.96 5.74 -12.62
N ILE A 154 11.34 6.06 -11.37
CA ILE A 154 10.40 6.46 -10.32
C ILE A 154 9.88 7.88 -10.51
N GLU A 155 10.70 8.81 -10.97
CA GLU A 155 10.24 10.16 -11.32
C GLU A 155 9.17 10.10 -12.41
N PHE A 156 9.42 9.32 -13.47
CA PHE A 156 8.47 9.10 -14.56
C PHE A 156 7.19 8.41 -14.08
N LEU A 157 7.32 7.35 -13.27
CA LEU A 157 6.19 6.63 -12.68
C LEU A 157 5.30 7.55 -11.85
N TYR A 158 5.90 8.39 -11.00
CA TYR A 158 5.17 9.33 -10.15
C TYR A 158 4.43 10.38 -10.98
N GLN A 159 5.06 10.93 -12.03
CA GLN A 159 4.40 11.87 -12.93
C GLN A 159 3.19 11.25 -13.63
N LYS A 160 3.31 10.02 -14.15
CA LYS A 160 2.20 9.29 -14.76
C LYS A 160 1.07 9.02 -13.77
N PHE A 161 1.43 8.67 -12.54
CA PHE A 161 0.50 8.45 -11.46
C PHE A 161 -0.27 9.73 -11.08
N GLN A 162 0.42 10.87 -10.97
CA GLN A 162 -0.23 12.16 -10.69
C GLN A 162 -1.24 12.53 -11.77
N ASN A 163 -0.86 12.39 -13.05
CA ASN A 163 -1.78 12.66 -14.17
C ASN A 163 -3.03 11.75 -14.11
N LEU A 164 -2.88 10.50 -13.68
CA LEU A 164 -4.03 9.59 -13.52
C LEU A 164 -4.93 10.03 -12.37
N ILE A 165 -4.37 10.42 -11.23
CA ILE A 165 -5.16 10.91 -10.09
C ILE A 165 -5.89 12.20 -10.44
N GLU A 166 -5.23 13.14 -11.13
CA GLU A 166 -5.83 14.41 -11.52
C GLU A 166 -6.96 14.24 -12.55
N SER A 167 -6.85 13.23 -13.42
CA SER A 167 -7.90 12.91 -14.39
C SER A 167 -9.05 12.07 -13.81
N THR A 168 -8.87 11.46 -12.64
CA THR A 168 -9.91 10.67 -12.00
C THR A 168 -10.72 11.55 -11.06
N GLU A 169 -12.04 11.64 -11.25
CA GLU A 169 -12.96 12.38 -10.37
C GLU A 169 -13.16 11.76 -8.96
N SER A 170 -12.27 10.85 -8.54
CA SER A 170 -12.39 10.18 -7.25
C SER A 170 -12.06 11.13 -6.11
N PHE A 171 -12.97 11.22 -5.14
CA PHE A 171 -12.75 11.99 -3.91
C PHE A 171 -11.68 11.38 -3.00
N ILE A 172 -11.29 10.12 -3.24
CA ILE A 172 -10.36 9.38 -2.39
C ILE A 172 -8.98 9.39 -3.04
N LYS A 173 -8.02 10.07 -2.41
CA LYS A 173 -6.62 10.09 -2.82
C LYS A 173 -5.78 9.19 -1.90
N PRO A 174 -4.83 8.41 -2.44
CA PRO A 174 -3.99 7.53 -1.64
C PRO A 174 -2.85 8.32 -1.00
N VAL A 175 -2.24 7.73 0.03
CA VAL A 175 -1.00 8.25 0.62
C VAL A 175 0.20 7.73 -0.18
N VAL A 176 1.10 8.61 -0.61
CA VAL A 176 2.18 8.24 -1.54
C VAL A 176 3.51 8.73 -1.00
N PHE A 177 4.48 7.83 -0.87
CA PHE A 177 5.85 8.13 -0.46
C PHE A 177 6.84 7.74 -1.57
N LEU A 178 7.91 8.53 -1.70
CA LEU A 178 9.12 8.14 -2.40
C LEU A 178 10.08 7.47 -1.42
N CYS A 179 10.73 6.41 -1.85
CA CYS A 179 11.62 5.62 -1.00
C CYS A 179 12.95 5.38 -1.72
N ALA A 180 13.98 6.09 -1.27
CA ALA A 180 15.37 5.92 -1.66
C ALA A 180 15.98 4.80 -0.81
N ASN A 181 16.08 3.60 -1.37
CA ASN A 181 16.60 2.43 -0.68
C ASN A 181 18.11 2.24 -0.93
N LYS A 182 18.73 1.33 -0.17
CA LYS A 182 20.15 0.98 -0.19
C LYS A 182 21.07 2.14 0.14
N PHE A 183 20.61 3.03 1.02
CA PHE A 183 21.38 4.17 1.50
C PHE A 183 22.63 3.79 2.31
N ASP A 184 22.74 2.52 2.71
CA ASP A 184 23.93 1.93 3.32
C ASP A 184 25.06 1.70 2.31
N LEU A 185 24.72 1.50 1.03
CA LEU A 185 25.69 1.32 -0.04
C LEU A 185 26.13 2.71 -0.54
N ASN A 186 27.44 2.91 -0.61
CA ASN A 186 28.06 4.07 -1.26
C ASN A 186 29.08 3.53 -2.28
N ILE A 187 28.57 3.00 -3.40
CA ILE A 187 29.42 2.40 -4.45
C ILE A 187 30.25 3.50 -5.10
N GLU A 188 29.59 4.56 -5.57
CA GLU A 188 30.23 5.74 -6.14
C GLU A 188 29.64 7.01 -5.52
N LYS A 189 30.42 7.66 -4.66
CA LYS A 189 29.96 8.80 -3.86
C LYS A 189 29.43 9.96 -4.72
N SER A 190 30.06 10.22 -5.86
CA SER A 190 29.68 11.29 -6.80
C SER A 190 28.29 11.07 -7.41
N VAL A 191 27.92 9.83 -7.74
CA VAL A 191 26.63 9.45 -8.32
C VAL A 191 25.54 9.52 -7.25
N VAL A 192 25.81 8.96 -6.07
CA VAL A 192 24.87 8.98 -4.95
C VAL A 192 24.54 10.41 -4.53
N GLU A 193 25.53 11.30 -4.41
CA GLU A 193 25.31 12.71 -4.07
C GLU A 193 24.44 13.44 -5.12
N LYS A 194 24.69 13.20 -6.41
CA LYS A 194 23.86 13.75 -7.50
C LYS A 194 22.42 13.24 -7.44
N ASN A 195 22.25 11.93 -7.27
CA ASN A 195 20.94 11.28 -7.20
C ASN A 195 20.14 11.78 -5.98
N ILE A 196 20.79 11.99 -4.83
CA ILE A 196 20.16 12.55 -3.63
C ILE A 196 19.64 13.97 -3.90
N VAL A 197 20.48 14.84 -4.45
CA VAL A 197 20.08 16.23 -4.75
C VAL A 197 18.94 16.25 -5.76
N GLN A 198 19.00 15.41 -6.79
CA GLN A 198 17.95 15.30 -7.80
C GLN A 198 16.62 14.89 -7.17
N ILE A 199 16.59 13.80 -6.38
CA ILE A 199 15.33 13.32 -5.82
C ILE A 199 14.78 14.25 -4.74
N GLU A 200 15.62 14.95 -3.97
CA GLU A 200 15.16 15.93 -2.98
C GLU A 200 14.49 17.13 -3.66
N ASN A 201 15.08 17.62 -4.76
CA ASN A 201 14.49 18.67 -5.58
C ASN A 201 13.17 18.21 -6.19
N PHE A 202 13.12 16.98 -6.73
CA PHE A 202 11.90 16.40 -7.28
C PHE A 202 10.80 16.27 -6.21
N ALA A 203 11.13 15.71 -5.06
CA ALA A 203 10.22 15.52 -3.94
C ALA A 203 9.64 16.86 -3.43
N SER A 204 10.49 17.88 -3.32
CA SER A 204 10.09 19.23 -2.93
C SER A 204 9.18 19.88 -3.96
N LYS A 205 9.51 19.77 -5.26
CA LYS A 205 8.69 20.30 -6.35
C LYS A 205 7.31 19.64 -6.42
N MET A 206 7.25 18.34 -6.15
CA MET A 206 6.04 17.54 -6.25
C MET A 206 5.25 17.43 -4.93
N PHE A 207 5.72 18.07 -3.86
CA PHE A 207 5.15 18.00 -2.50
C PHE A 207 4.92 16.56 -2.02
N VAL A 208 5.85 15.65 -2.33
CA VAL A 208 5.80 14.24 -1.92
C VAL A 208 6.85 13.94 -0.87
N ARG A 209 6.50 13.14 0.13
CA ARG A 209 7.41 12.77 1.21
C ARG A 209 8.45 11.77 0.70
N LEU A 210 9.73 12.10 0.91
CA LEU A 210 10.87 11.25 0.58
C LEU A 210 11.43 10.58 1.84
N TRP A 211 11.60 9.28 1.78
CA TRP A 211 12.23 8.45 2.81
C TRP A 211 13.56 7.90 2.31
N LYS A 212 14.62 8.15 3.07
CA LYS A 212 15.95 7.53 2.86
C LYS A 212 16.03 6.32 3.79
N VAL A 213 16.07 5.12 3.21
CA VAL A 213 16.01 3.87 3.96
C VAL A 213 17.14 2.93 3.58
N SER A 214 17.37 1.96 4.45
CA SER A 214 18.23 0.82 4.16
C SER A 214 17.56 -0.41 4.70
N ALA A 215 17.11 -1.28 3.79
CA ALA A 215 16.55 -2.58 4.17
C ALA A 215 17.61 -3.47 4.84
N LEU A 216 18.88 -3.36 4.45
CA LEU A 216 19.99 -4.11 5.07
C LEU A 216 20.17 -3.76 6.55
N THR A 217 20.18 -2.47 6.87
CA THR A 217 20.42 -2.00 8.24
C THR A 217 19.15 -1.76 9.04
N ASN A 218 17.98 -2.03 8.44
CA ASN A 218 16.65 -1.68 8.96
C ASN A 218 16.48 -0.17 9.28
N LYS A 219 17.32 0.69 8.69
CA LYS A 219 17.29 2.14 8.95
C LYS A 219 16.04 2.74 8.32
N ASN A 220 15.27 3.45 9.14
CA ASN A 220 14.05 4.19 8.78
C ASN A 220 12.89 3.36 8.22
N ILE A 221 13.00 2.04 8.06
CA ILE A 221 11.93 1.17 7.53
C ILE A 221 10.68 1.24 8.42
N ASN A 222 10.84 0.95 9.72
CA ASN A 222 9.71 0.99 10.65
C ASN A 222 9.09 2.39 10.79
N HIS A 223 9.91 3.44 10.73
CA HIS A 223 9.43 4.83 10.81
C HIS A 223 8.61 5.20 9.56
N MET A 224 9.11 4.87 8.37
CA MET A 224 8.42 5.09 7.10
C MET A 224 7.04 4.43 7.08
N PHE A 225 6.97 3.14 7.45
CA PHE A 225 5.69 2.43 7.47
C PHE A 225 4.74 2.99 8.54
N ARG A 226 5.22 3.27 9.76
CA ARG A 226 4.37 3.87 10.81
C ARG A 226 3.79 5.20 10.39
N ASP A 227 4.61 6.07 9.83
CA ASP A 227 4.19 7.38 9.34
C ASP A 227 3.13 7.27 8.23
N MET A 228 3.30 6.34 7.28
CA MET A 228 2.28 6.05 6.27
C MET A 228 0.98 5.56 6.92
N LEU A 229 1.06 4.66 7.91
CA LEU A 229 -0.11 4.14 8.60
C LEU A 229 -0.87 5.24 9.34
N TYR A 230 -0.19 6.18 9.99
CA TYR A 230 -0.83 7.34 10.60
C TYR A 230 -1.59 8.18 9.58
N LEU A 231 -0.98 8.49 8.44
CA LEU A 231 -1.63 9.26 7.37
C LEU A 231 -2.85 8.54 6.78
N ILE A 232 -2.77 7.23 6.58
CA ILE A 232 -3.90 6.45 6.09
C ILE A 232 -5.00 6.37 7.16
N TYR A 233 -4.63 6.10 8.40
CA TYR A 233 -5.58 5.93 9.50
C TYR A 233 -6.36 7.22 9.77
N ALA A 234 -5.70 8.38 9.73
CA ALA A 234 -6.31 9.70 9.87
C ALA A 234 -7.37 9.99 8.79
N ASN A 235 -7.24 9.36 7.60
CA ASN A 235 -8.24 9.46 6.55
C ASN A 235 -9.16 8.22 6.55
N ALA A 236 -10.21 8.29 7.37
CA ALA A 236 -11.26 7.27 7.46
C ALA A 236 -11.79 6.81 6.09
N SER A 237 -11.90 7.73 5.12
CA SER A 237 -12.35 7.41 3.76
C SER A 237 -11.44 6.42 3.05
N LEU A 238 -10.19 6.20 3.48
CA LEU A 238 -9.27 5.22 2.88
C LEU A 238 -9.50 3.79 3.32
N TRP A 239 -9.89 3.57 4.57
CA TRP A 239 -9.89 2.23 5.18
C TRP A 239 -11.25 1.80 5.74
N GLN A 240 -12.15 2.74 6.02
CA GLN A 240 -13.49 2.39 6.47
C GLN A 240 -14.29 1.75 5.32
N ILE A 241 -15.06 0.73 5.70
CA ILE A 241 -15.88 -0.05 4.79
C ILE A 241 -17.33 0.24 5.09
N ASP A 242 -18.05 0.63 4.03
CA ASP A 242 -19.49 0.74 4.07
C ASP A 242 -20.10 -0.65 3.87
N LEU A 243 -20.48 -1.28 4.98
CA LEU A 243 -21.14 -2.58 4.95
C LEU A 243 -22.63 -2.40 4.64
N ARG A 244 -23.08 -2.96 3.50
CA ARG A 244 -24.50 -2.98 3.12
C ARG A 244 -25.09 -4.36 3.42
N TYR A 245 -26.15 -4.39 4.23
CA TYR A 245 -26.92 -5.62 4.44
C TYR A 245 -27.79 -5.90 3.23
N LEU A 246 -27.73 -7.13 2.71
CA LEU A 246 -28.73 -7.60 1.75
C LEU A 246 -30.03 -7.81 2.51
N VAL A 247 -31.01 -6.93 2.28
CA VAL A 247 -32.38 -7.20 2.71
C VAL A 247 -32.87 -8.40 1.90
N SER A 248 -33.22 -9.50 2.58
CA SER A 248 -33.81 -10.66 1.91
C SER A 248 -35.06 -10.21 1.13
N PRO A 249 -35.21 -10.56 -0.16
CA PRO A 249 -36.38 -10.19 -0.96
C PRO A 249 -37.68 -10.89 -0.54
N TYR A 250 -37.67 -11.69 0.53
CA TYR A 250 -38.85 -12.35 1.07
C TYR A 250 -39.07 -11.87 2.50
N ILE A 251 -39.97 -10.90 2.66
CA ILE A 251 -41.02 -10.79 3.69
C ILE A 251 -41.79 -9.51 3.34
N ILE A 252 -42.74 -9.63 2.42
CA ILE A 252 -43.91 -8.75 2.41
C ILE A 252 -44.90 -9.48 3.32
N VAL A 253 -44.94 -9.14 4.62
CA VAL A 253 -46.13 -9.43 5.41
C VAL A 253 -47.14 -8.37 5.01
N ILE A 254 -48.10 -8.74 4.16
CA ILE A 254 -49.35 -8.01 4.05
C ILE A 254 -50.10 -8.33 5.34
N VAL A 255 -50.24 -7.34 6.22
CA VAL A 255 -51.26 -7.33 7.28
C VAL A 255 -52.39 -6.45 6.79
#